data_AF-A0A524FHT2-F1
#
_entry.id   AF-A0A524FHT2-F1
#
_cell.length_a   1.000
_cell.length_b   1.000
_cell.length_c   1.000
_cell.angle_alpha   90.00
_cell.angle_beta   90.00
_cell.angle_gamma   90.00
#
_symmetry.space_group_name_H-M   'P 1'
#
loop_
_entity.id
_entity.type
_entity.pdbx_description
1 polymer ?
#
loop_
_entity_poly.entity_id
_entity_poly.type
_entity_poly.pdbx_seq_one_letter_code
_entity_poly.pdbx_strand_id
1 'polypeptide(L)'
;MMILNFNLDSHKNIGVEVLSGLENWCKEFNDFALTFFIFLKYIFVLILITIGILTLLKLKGIYLQVRTKDLEKKEDRLKYLRLFMGWTYIFLGLGILFNYLIYFLIWVLEPLPDRFIFRFLNFHGKINPEHINRIKDINASKYPHEKSIYYCIAIASFISTLDLILSVWYLINNNRVISKPRAVIMNLVGSVMGVIMFGITTFLPFFL
;
A
#
# COMPACT_ATOMS: atom_id res chain seq x y z
N MET A 1 16.41 -13.28 -54.95
CA MET A 1 15.16 -12.99 -54.20
C MET A 1 14.91 -13.97 -53.03
N MET A 2 15.89 -14.80 -52.61
CA MET A 2 15.71 -15.81 -51.56
C MET A 2 16.39 -15.45 -50.21
N ILE A 3 17.34 -14.50 -50.23
CA ILE A 3 18.12 -14.07 -49.04
C ILE A 3 17.33 -13.08 -48.16
N LEU A 4 16.39 -12.33 -48.74
CA LEU A 4 15.58 -11.35 -47.98
C LEU A 4 14.48 -11.99 -47.12
N ASN A 5 14.01 -13.20 -47.46
CA ASN A 5 13.00 -13.91 -46.66
C ASN A 5 13.58 -14.53 -45.38
N PHE A 6 14.86 -14.93 -45.39
CA PHE A 6 15.47 -15.60 -44.23
C PHE A 6 15.70 -14.65 -43.05
N ASN A 7 16.02 -13.37 -43.32
CA ASN A 7 16.15 -12.36 -42.28
C ASN A 7 14.80 -11.95 -41.68
N LEU A 8 13.74 -11.90 -42.50
CA LEU A 8 12.39 -11.59 -42.01
C LEU A 8 11.84 -12.70 -41.11
N ASP A 9 12.04 -13.97 -41.44
CA ASP A 9 11.61 -15.08 -40.58
C ASP A 9 12.48 -15.24 -39.32
N SER A 10 13.79 -14.99 -39.41
CA SER A 10 14.68 -14.96 -38.25
C SER A 10 14.29 -13.88 -37.23
N HIS A 11 14.07 -12.64 -37.67
CA HIS A 11 13.65 -11.56 -36.77
C HIS A 11 12.24 -11.78 -36.19
N LYS A 12 11.34 -12.41 -36.96
CA LYS A 12 9.99 -12.74 -36.51
C LYS A 12 10.00 -13.87 -35.47
N ASN A 13 10.85 -14.88 -35.63
CA ASN A 13 11.04 -15.95 -34.66
C ASN A 13 11.66 -15.45 -33.35
N ILE A 14 12.67 -14.58 -33.42
CA ILE A 14 13.26 -13.95 -32.23
C ILE A 14 12.21 -13.11 -31.49
N GLY A 15 11.37 -12.37 -32.20
CA GLY A 15 10.27 -11.59 -31.60
C GLY A 15 9.25 -12.46 -30.86
N VAL A 16 8.91 -13.63 -31.40
CA VAL A 16 7.97 -14.59 -30.78
C VAL A 16 8.59 -15.29 -29.56
N GLU A 17 9.88 -15.62 -29.62
CA GLU A 17 10.62 -16.18 -28.47
C GLU A 17 10.74 -15.17 -27.33
N VAL A 18 11.07 -13.90 -27.64
CA VAL A 18 11.12 -12.83 -26.62
C VAL A 18 9.75 -12.58 -26.00
N LEU A 19 8.67 -12.57 -26.80
CA LEU A 19 7.32 -12.36 -26.31
C LEU A 19 6.85 -13.52 -25.42
N SER A 20 7.11 -14.76 -25.82
CA SER A 20 6.76 -15.93 -25.02
C SER A 20 7.58 -16.03 -23.73
N GLY A 21 8.86 -15.65 -23.77
CA GLY A 21 9.69 -15.48 -22.57
C GLY A 21 9.13 -14.42 -21.61
N LEU A 22 8.70 -13.28 -22.14
CA LEU A 22 8.12 -12.20 -21.33
C LEU A 22 6.77 -12.59 -20.71
N GLU A 23 5.93 -13.31 -21.45
CA GLU A 23 4.66 -13.83 -20.92
C GLU A 23 4.88 -14.87 -19.81
N ASN A 24 5.87 -15.75 -19.95
CA ASN A 24 6.22 -16.71 -18.91
C ASN A 24 6.77 -16.01 -17.67
N TRP A 25 7.65 -15.02 -17.85
CA TRP A 25 8.14 -14.19 -16.76
C TRP A 25 6.99 -13.48 -16.02
N CYS A 26 6.01 -12.92 -16.74
CA CYS A 26 4.84 -12.30 -16.13
C CYS A 26 4.00 -13.31 -15.33
N LYS A 27 3.85 -14.56 -15.79
CA LYS A 27 3.14 -15.61 -15.03
C LYS A 27 3.86 -15.94 -13.73
N GLU A 28 5.16 -16.21 -13.80
CA GLU A 28 5.97 -16.49 -12.62
C GLU A 28 5.96 -15.33 -11.63
N PHE A 29 6.07 -14.09 -12.14
CA PHE A 29 5.97 -12.89 -11.31
C PHE A 29 4.62 -12.77 -10.62
N ASN A 30 3.51 -13.08 -11.29
CA ASN A 30 2.17 -13.00 -10.71
C ASN A 30 1.98 -14.01 -9.57
N ASP A 31 2.46 -15.25 -9.76
CA ASP A 31 2.39 -16.30 -8.73
C ASP A 31 3.26 -15.95 -7.51
N PHE A 32 4.46 -15.41 -7.77
CA PHE A 32 5.32 -14.85 -6.73
C PHE A 32 4.66 -13.69 -6.00
N ALA A 33 4.07 -12.73 -6.73
CA ALA A 33 3.45 -11.54 -6.16
C ALA A 33 2.29 -11.91 -5.23
N LEU A 34 1.43 -12.84 -5.62
CA LEU A 34 0.33 -13.33 -4.79
C LEU A 34 0.86 -13.88 -3.45
N THR A 35 1.85 -14.76 -3.53
CA THR A 35 2.51 -15.33 -2.34
C THR A 35 3.15 -14.25 -1.48
N PHE A 36 3.81 -13.28 -2.10
CA PHE A 36 4.43 -12.14 -1.45
C PHE A 36 3.42 -11.28 -0.68
N PHE A 37 2.23 -11.01 -1.24
CA PHE A 37 1.18 -10.24 -0.55
C PHE A 37 0.65 -10.94 0.71
N ILE A 38 0.54 -12.27 0.69
CA ILE A 38 0.14 -13.05 1.87
C ILE A 38 1.17 -12.87 3.00
N PHE A 39 2.46 -12.96 2.70
CA PHE A 39 3.50 -12.70 3.71
C PHE A 39 3.48 -11.26 4.21
N LEU A 40 3.29 -10.33 3.29
CA LEU A 40 3.29 -8.90 3.56
C LEU A 40 2.12 -8.48 4.47
N LYS A 41 0.97 -9.16 4.41
CA LYS A 41 -0.11 -9.02 5.39
C LYS A 41 0.37 -9.28 6.82
N TYR A 42 1.04 -10.41 7.07
CA TYR A 42 1.49 -10.76 8.44
C TYR A 42 2.55 -9.79 8.95
N ILE A 43 3.47 -9.38 8.08
CA ILE A 43 4.46 -8.34 8.41
C ILE A 43 3.76 -7.03 8.76
N PHE A 44 2.76 -6.63 7.98
CA PHE A 44 1.99 -5.41 8.24
C PHE A 44 1.24 -5.46 9.57
N VAL A 45 0.59 -6.59 9.89
CA VAL A 45 -0.05 -6.81 11.20
C VAL A 45 0.95 -6.68 12.34
N LEU A 46 2.13 -7.31 12.19
CA LEU A 46 3.19 -7.22 13.20
C LEU A 46 3.65 -5.78 13.41
N ILE A 47 3.84 -5.02 12.33
CA ILE A 47 4.20 -3.59 12.40
C ILE A 47 3.12 -2.82 13.17
N LEU A 48 1.84 -2.98 12.84
CA LEU A 48 0.72 -2.29 13.50
C LEU A 48 0.65 -2.59 15.00
N ILE A 49 0.72 -3.87 15.38
CA ILE A 49 0.68 -4.29 16.79
C ILE A 49 1.89 -3.73 17.54
N THR A 50 3.08 -3.80 16.95
CA THR A 50 4.32 -3.30 17.56
C THR A 50 4.24 -1.79 17.81
N ILE A 51 3.77 -1.03 16.81
CA ILE A 51 3.54 0.42 16.91
C ILE A 51 2.52 0.74 18.01
N GLY A 52 1.42 -0.01 18.07
CA GLY A 52 0.39 0.14 19.10
C GLY A 52 0.94 -0.07 20.51
N ILE A 53 1.66 -1.17 20.73
CA ILE A 53 2.30 -1.50 22.02
C ILE A 53 3.33 -0.42 22.40
N LEU A 54 4.20 -0.01 21.47
CA LEU A 54 5.21 1.03 21.72
C LEU A 54 4.56 2.37 22.14
N THR A 55 3.43 2.72 21.53
CA THR A 55 2.68 3.94 21.87
C THR A 55 2.13 3.89 23.30
N LEU A 56 1.58 2.74 23.70
CA LEU A 56 1.06 2.53 25.07
C LEU A 56 2.17 2.47 26.12
N LEU A 57 3.30 1.84 25.81
CA LEU A 57 4.46 1.80 26.70
C LEU A 57 5.04 3.20 26.93
N LYS A 58 5.15 4.01 25.86
CA LYS A 58 5.63 5.39 25.99
C LYS A 58 4.71 6.24 26.85
N LEU A 59 3.39 6.05 26.73
CA LEU A 59 2.41 6.70 27.60
C LEU A 59 2.61 6.34 29.07
N LYS A 60 2.83 5.06 29.38
CA LYS A 60 3.14 4.61 30.75
C LYS A 60 4.40 5.28 31.29
N GLY A 61 5.44 5.40 30.47
CA GLY A 61 6.69 6.09 30.82
C GLY A 61 6.48 7.57 31.13
N ILE A 62 5.76 8.30 30.28
CA ILE A 62 5.45 9.73 30.49
C ILE A 62 4.62 9.92 31.76
N TYR A 63 3.60 9.07 31.98
CA TYR A 63 2.77 9.14 33.17
C TYR A 63 3.57 8.96 34.48
N LEU A 64 4.50 8.00 34.50
CA LEU A 64 5.39 7.79 35.65
C LEU A 64 6.30 9.00 35.90
N GLN A 65 6.80 9.64 34.85
CA GLN A 65 7.64 10.84 34.96
C GLN A 65 6.85 12.06 35.46
N VAL A 66 5.63 12.28 34.98
CA VAL A 66 4.77 13.37 35.46
C VAL A 66 4.43 13.18 36.93
N ARG A 67 4.10 11.95 37.35
CA ARG A 67 3.80 11.63 38.76
C ARG A 67 4.98 11.82 39.70
N THR A 68 6.21 11.58 39.24
CA THR A 68 7.42 11.69 40.07
C THR A 68 8.00 13.10 40.13
N LYS A 69 7.72 13.96 39.13
CA LYS A 69 8.31 15.30 39.01
C LYS A 69 7.35 16.46 39.27
N ASP A 70 6.10 16.19 39.63
CA ASP A 70 5.05 17.19 39.91
C ASP A 70 4.91 18.27 38.81
N LEU A 71 5.14 17.87 37.56
CA LEU A 71 5.09 18.77 36.41
C LEU A 71 3.63 19.10 36.05
N GLU A 72 3.34 20.39 35.85
CA GLU A 72 2.00 20.92 35.55
C GLU A 72 1.24 20.14 34.44
N LYS A 73 -0.05 19.89 34.71
CA LYS A 73 -1.05 19.08 33.97
C LYS A 73 -1.38 19.51 32.52
N LYS A 74 -0.52 20.23 31.80
CA LYS A 74 -0.80 20.66 30.40
C LYS A 74 -0.80 19.51 29.38
N GLU A 75 -0.40 18.30 29.75
CA GLU A 75 -0.28 17.14 28.82
C GLU A 75 -1.57 16.30 28.65
N ASP A 76 -2.67 16.61 29.36
CA ASP A 76 -3.84 15.71 29.42
C ASP A 76 -4.49 15.43 28.05
N ARG A 77 -4.60 16.42 27.16
CA ARG A 77 -5.26 16.22 25.84
C ARG A 77 -4.48 15.29 24.90
N LEU A 78 -3.15 15.37 24.87
CA LEU A 78 -2.32 14.50 24.03
C LEU A 78 -2.25 13.07 24.56
N LYS A 79 -2.46 12.89 25.87
CA LYS A 79 -2.52 11.57 26.50
C LYS A 79 -3.70 10.74 25.98
N TYR A 80 -4.90 11.33 25.93
CA TYR A 80 -6.09 10.65 25.38
C TYR A 80 -5.90 10.28 23.90
N LEU A 81 -5.33 11.20 23.12
CA LEU A 81 -5.10 10.97 21.69
C LEU A 81 -4.12 9.82 21.45
N ARG A 82 -3.01 9.76 22.19
CA ARG A 82 -2.05 8.65 22.10
C ARG A 82 -2.64 7.31 22.55
N LEU A 83 -3.50 7.33 23.57
CA LEU A 83 -4.12 6.11 24.09
C LEU A 83 -5.11 5.56 23.06
N PHE A 84 -5.92 6.45 22.50
CA PHE A 84 -6.82 6.14 21.39
C PHE A 84 -6.03 5.56 20.21
N MET A 85 -4.99 6.25 19.73
CA MET A 85 -4.15 5.77 18.62
C MET A 85 -3.50 4.41 18.88
N GLY A 86 -2.94 4.19 20.08
CA GLY A 86 -2.35 2.92 20.45
C GLY A 86 -3.37 1.77 20.40
N TRP A 87 -4.58 2.02 20.90
CA TRP A 87 -5.67 1.06 20.84
C TRP A 87 -6.17 0.82 19.41
N THR A 88 -6.31 1.90 18.62
CA THR A 88 -6.71 1.82 17.21
C THR A 88 -5.71 0.99 16.39
N TYR A 89 -4.40 1.16 16.58
CA TYR A 89 -3.40 0.36 15.85
C TYR A 89 -3.44 -1.13 16.21
N ILE A 90 -3.65 -1.47 17.48
CA ILE A 90 -3.81 -2.87 17.89
C ILE A 90 -5.11 -3.44 17.31
N PHE A 91 -6.21 -2.70 17.38
CA PHE A 91 -7.49 -3.11 16.82
C PHE A 91 -7.41 -3.30 15.30
N LEU A 92 -6.75 -2.39 14.57
CA LEU A 92 -6.50 -2.52 13.13
C LEU A 92 -5.65 -3.75 12.83
N GLY A 93 -4.56 -3.98 13.55
CA GLY A 93 -3.69 -5.14 13.35
C GLY A 93 -4.45 -6.46 13.56
N LEU A 94 -5.19 -6.59 14.65
CA LEU A 94 -6.01 -7.77 14.92
C LEU A 94 -7.15 -7.93 13.90
N GLY A 95 -7.80 -6.82 13.53
CA GLY A 95 -8.88 -6.83 12.55
C GLY A 95 -8.43 -7.30 11.17
N ILE A 96 -7.22 -6.93 10.75
CA ILE A 96 -6.61 -7.38 9.49
C ILE A 96 -6.17 -8.85 9.60
N LEU A 97 -5.66 -9.28 10.75
CA LEU A 97 -5.28 -10.68 10.99
C LEU A 97 -6.48 -11.62 10.80
N PHE A 98 -7.65 -11.25 11.32
CA PHE A 98 -8.88 -12.06 11.24
C PHE A 98 -9.72 -11.81 9.98
N ASN A 99 -9.21 -11.07 8.98
CA ASN A 99 -9.89 -10.69 7.74
C ASN A 99 -11.16 -9.84 7.88
N TYR A 100 -11.83 -9.81 9.03
CA TYR A 100 -13.06 -9.05 9.26
C TYR A 100 -12.91 -7.57 8.88
N LEU A 101 -11.81 -6.94 9.32
CA LEU A 101 -11.58 -5.53 9.05
C LEU A 101 -11.20 -5.25 7.59
N ILE A 102 -10.64 -6.24 6.88
CA ILE A 102 -10.36 -6.14 5.45
C ILE A 102 -11.68 -6.06 4.68
N TYR A 103 -12.62 -6.96 4.96
CA TYR A 103 -13.95 -6.92 4.33
C TYR A 103 -14.68 -5.61 4.61
N PHE A 104 -14.63 -5.15 5.87
CA PHE A 104 -15.23 -3.87 6.25
C PHE A 104 -14.58 -2.68 5.52
N LEU A 105 -13.25 -2.64 5.43
CA LEU A 105 -12.53 -1.57 4.73
C LEU A 105 -12.84 -1.56 3.24
N ILE A 106 -12.87 -2.73 2.59
CA ILE A 106 -13.26 -2.83 1.17
C ILE A 106 -14.67 -2.25 1.01
N TRP A 107 -15.64 -2.68 1.80
CA TRP A 107 -17.02 -2.22 1.70
C TRP A 107 -17.18 -0.69 1.90
N VAL A 108 -16.48 -0.12 2.88
CA VAL A 108 -16.56 1.32 3.18
C VAL A 108 -15.81 2.18 2.16
N LEU A 109 -14.70 1.68 1.61
CA LEU A 109 -13.83 2.43 0.70
C LEU A 109 -14.11 2.19 -0.78
N GLU A 110 -14.86 1.14 -1.14
CA GLU A 110 -15.28 0.89 -2.52
C GLU A 110 -16.04 2.05 -3.20
N PRO A 111 -16.90 2.84 -2.53
CA PRO A 111 -17.52 4.01 -3.15
C PRO A 111 -16.56 5.21 -3.29
N LEU A 112 -15.37 5.18 -2.69
CA LEU A 112 -14.41 6.26 -2.86
C LEU A 112 -13.87 6.25 -4.30
N PRO A 113 -13.76 7.41 -4.96
CA PRO A 113 -13.05 7.52 -6.23
C PRO A 113 -11.53 7.45 -5.98
N ASP A 114 -11.08 6.31 -5.48
CA ASP A 114 -9.67 5.99 -5.34
C ASP A 114 -9.17 5.37 -6.67
N ARG A 115 -7.84 5.35 -6.89
CA ARG A 115 -7.20 4.83 -8.14
C ARG A 115 -7.20 5.79 -9.34
N PHE A 116 -6.85 7.06 -9.12
CA PHE A 116 -6.61 8.02 -10.20
C PHE A 116 -5.56 7.54 -11.22
N ILE A 117 -4.65 6.64 -10.83
CA ILE A 117 -3.63 6.09 -11.73
C ILE A 117 -4.23 5.45 -13.00
N PHE A 118 -5.39 4.81 -12.92
CA PHE A 118 -6.04 4.22 -14.10
C PHE A 118 -6.58 5.28 -15.07
N ARG A 119 -6.92 6.48 -14.57
CA ARG A 119 -7.26 7.63 -15.41
C ARG A 119 -6.02 8.23 -16.07
N PHE A 120 -4.87 8.25 -15.37
CA PHE A 120 -3.58 8.66 -15.94
C PHE A 120 -3.03 7.66 -16.96
N LEU A 121 -3.26 6.36 -16.79
CA LEU A 121 -2.90 5.37 -17.81
C LEU A 121 -3.67 5.58 -19.11
N ASN A 122 -4.89 6.12 -19.04
CA ASN A 122 -5.67 6.52 -20.23
C ASN A 122 -5.33 7.92 -20.77
N PHE A 123 -4.22 8.54 -20.33
CA PHE A 123 -3.92 9.91 -20.74
C PHE A 123 -3.81 9.96 -22.27
N HIS A 124 -4.63 10.82 -22.90
CA HIS A 124 -4.79 10.97 -24.35
C HIS A 124 -5.74 9.99 -25.07
N GLY A 125 -6.47 9.11 -24.36
CA GLY A 125 -7.52 8.27 -24.95
C GLY A 125 -7.03 7.25 -25.98
N LYS A 126 -5.71 7.00 -26.03
CA LYS A 126 -5.08 6.09 -27.00
C LYS A 126 -5.26 4.60 -26.65
N ILE A 127 -5.68 4.30 -25.42
CA ILE A 127 -5.90 2.93 -24.95
C ILE A 127 -7.41 2.71 -24.88
N ASN A 128 -7.92 1.64 -25.50
CA ASN A 128 -9.34 1.32 -25.41
C ASN A 128 -9.76 1.15 -23.94
N PRO A 129 -10.91 1.72 -23.52
CA PRO A 129 -11.38 1.66 -22.14
C PRO A 129 -11.57 0.21 -21.65
N GLU A 130 -11.81 -0.74 -22.55
CA GLU A 130 -11.88 -2.16 -22.23
C GLU A 130 -10.55 -2.75 -21.73
N HIS A 131 -9.39 -2.30 -22.22
CA HIS A 131 -8.10 -2.75 -21.69
C HIS A 131 -7.86 -2.21 -20.28
N ILE A 132 -8.29 -0.98 -20.01
CA ILE A 132 -8.15 -0.36 -18.70
C ILE A 132 -9.05 -1.03 -17.68
N ASN A 133 -10.28 -1.40 -18.07
CA ASN A 133 -11.18 -2.15 -17.21
C ASN A 133 -10.62 -3.55 -16.89
N ARG A 134 -9.99 -4.22 -17.86
CA ARG A 134 -9.30 -5.50 -17.65
C ARG A 134 -8.08 -5.42 -16.74
N ILE A 135 -7.35 -4.31 -16.77
CA ILE A 135 -6.25 -4.10 -15.81
C ILE A 135 -6.82 -3.76 -14.43
N LYS A 136 -7.90 -2.97 -14.35
CA LYS A 136 -8.51 -2.54 -13.08
C LYS A 136 -9.17 -3.69 -12.30
N ASP A 137 -9.71 -4.68 -13.02
CA ASP A 137 -10.31 -5.87 -12.43
C ASP A 137 -9.51 -7.13 -12.80
N ILE A 138 -8.83 -7.68 -11.79
CA ILE A 138 -8.02 -8.90 -11.92
C ILE A 138 -8.85 -10.06 -12.46
N ASN A 139 -10.12 -10.16 -12.11
CA ASN A 139 -10.98 -11.26 -12.56
C ASN A 139 -11.35 -11.13 -14.05
N ALA A 140 -11.34 -9.91 -14.57
CA ALA A 140 -11.56 -9.63 -15.99
C ALA A 140 -10.29 -9.70 -16.85
N SER A 141 -9.11 -9.75 -16.22
CA SER A 141 -7.81 -9.77 -16.92
C SER A 141 -7.63 -11.05 -17.75
N LYS A 142 -7.25 -10.88 -19.02
CA LYS A 142 -7.05 -11.99 -19.96
C LYS A 142 -5.57 -12.33 -20.13
N TYR A 143 -4.71 -11.31 -20.01
CA TYR A 143 -3.28 -11.47 -20.25
C TYR A 143 -2.46 -11.38 -18.95
N PRO A 144 -1.34 -12.11 -18.85
CA PRO A 144 -0.54 -12.13 -17.62
C PRO A 144 0.09 -10.77 -17.29
N HIS A 145 0.42 -9.96 -18.30
CA HIS A 145 0.98 -8.62 -18.09
C HIS A 145 -0.02 -7.62 -17.48
N GLU A 146 -1.33 -7.77 -17.73
CA GLU A 146 -2.37 -6.93 -17.13
C GLU A 146 -2.41 -7.13 -15.60
N LYS A 147 -2.30 -8.39 -15.16
CA LYS A 147 -2.17 -8.74 -13.74
C LYS A 147 -0.89 -8.20 -13.13
N SER A 148 0.24 -8.31 -13.82
CA SER A 148 1.52 -7.79 -13.34
C SER A 148 1.48 -6.28 -13.10
N ILE A 149 0.86 -5.53 -14.01
CA ILE A 149 0.65 -4.07 -13.84
C ILE A 149 -0.21 -3.80 -12.60
N TYR A 150 -1.30 -4.55 -12.40
CA TYR A 150 -2.13 -4.39 -11.21
C TYR A 150 -1.35 -4.67 -9.92
N TYR A 151 -0.54 -5.74 -9.89
CA TYR A 151 0.30 -6.05 -8.72
C TYR A 151 1.30 -4.93 -8.42
N CYS A 152 1.94 -4.34 -9.43
CA CYS A 152 2.82 -3.18 -9.25
C CYS A 152 2.07 -1.98 -8.61
N ILE A 153 0.85 -1.70 -9.08
CA ILE A 153 -0.01 -0.65 -8.51
C ILE A 153 -0.39 -0.97 -7.06
N ALA A 154 -0.72 -2.23 -6.76
CA ALA A 154 -1.05 -2.67 -5.42
C ALA A 154 0.15 -2.56 -4.45
N ILE A 155 1.37 -2.85 -4.91
CA ILE A 155 2.59 -2.63 -4.09
C ILE A 155 2.76 -1.15 -3.79
N ALA A 156 2.63 -0.27 -4.78
CA ALA A 156 2.72 1.18 -4.59
C ALA A 156 1.63 1.70 -3.63
N SER A 157 0.42 1.16 -3.71
CA SER A 157 -0.67 1.48 -2.78
C SER A 157 -0.36 1.05 -1.35
N PHE A 158 0.15 -0.17 -1.17
CA PHE A 158 0.56 -0.65 0.15
C PHE A 158 1.65 0.24 0.77
N ILE A 159 2.70 0.56 0.02
CA ILE A 159 3.80 1.43 0.49
C ILE A 159 3.24 2.80 0.89
N SER A 160 2.40 3.40 0.05
CA SER A 160 1.80 4.71 0.35
C SER A 160 0.93 4.67 1.62
N THR A 161 0.18 3.59 1.82
CA THR A 161 -0.65 3.40 3.02
C THR A 161 0.19 3.19 4.27
N LEU A 162 1.27 2.42 4.18
CA LEU A 162 2.22 2.20 5.27
C LEU A 162 2.93 3.51 5.65
N ASP A 163 3.38 4.28 4.67
CA ASP A 163 4.02 5.59 4.89
C ASP A 163 3.07 6.57 5.56
N LEU A 164 1.78 6.55 5.20
CA LEU A 164 0.75 7.38 5.84
C LEU A 164 0.63 7.02 7.33
N ILE A 165 0.50 5.73 7.65
CA ILE A 165 0.37 5.22 9.02
C ILE A 165 1.61 5.60 9.85
N LEU A 166 2.81 5.38 9.31
CA LEU A 166 4.06 5.73 9.99
C LEU A 166 4.21 7.24 10.19
N SER A 167 3.84 8.05 9.20
CA SER A 167 3.90 9.52 9.29
C SER A 167 2.97 10.06 10.37
N VAL A 168 1.74 9.54 10.45
CA VAL A 168 0.77 9.90 11.51
C VAL A 168 1.28 9.47 12.88
N TRP A 169 1.78 8.23 13.01
CA TRP A 169 2.36 7.76 14.26
C TRP A 169 3.53 8.64 14.72
N TYR A 170 4.45 8.95 13.81
CA TYR A 170 5.61 9.78 14.11
C TYR A 170 5.20 11.18 14.59
N LEU A 171 4.24 11.84 13.93
CA LEU A 171 3.76 13.18 14.32
C LEU A 171 3.19 13.21 15.74
N ILE A 172 2.40 12.22 16.11
CA ILE A 172 1.71 12.17 17.41
C ILE A 172 2.66 11.79 18.54
N ASN A 173 3.59 10.88 18.23
CA ASN A 173 4.45 10.29 19.24
C ASN A 173 5.71 11.15 19.51
N ASN A 174 6.04 12.12 18.66
CA ASN A 174 7.23 12.93 18.85
C ASN A 174 6.98 14.11 19.81
N ASN A 175 7.45 13.97 21.04
CA ASN A 175 7.02 14.78 22.17
C ASN A 175 7.97 15.99 22.41
N ARG A 176 7.86 17.01 21.55
CA ARG A 176 8.46 18.38 21.64
C ARG A 176 9.63 18.73 20.71
N VAL A 177 10.28 17.78 20.02
CA VAL A 177 11.29 18.11 18.99
C VAL A 177 11.16 17.18 17.79
N ILE A 178 10.47 17.64 16.75
CA ILE A 178 10.61 17.03 15.44
C ILE A 178 11.95 17.51 14.88
N SER A 179 12.92 16.60 14.75
CA SER A 179 14.26 16.96 14.26
C SER A 179 14.25 17.48 12.82
N LYS A 180 13.30 17.01 11.99
CA LYS A 180 13.13 17.40 10.58
C LYS A 180 11.65 17.57 10.19
N PRO A 181 10.98 18.66 10.60
CA PRO A 181 9.53 18.79 10.41
C PRO A 181 9.12 18.87 8.93
N ARG A 182 9.96 19.49 8.09
CA ARG A 182 9.72 19.57 6.64
C ARG A 182 9.66 18.19 5.98
N ALA A 183 10.59 17.30 6.32
CA ALA A 183 10.63 15.95 5.76
C ALA A 183 9.39 15.14 6.16
N VAL A 184 8.94 15.26 7.42
CA VAL A 184 7.76 14.56 7.93
C VAL A 184 6.49 15.04 7.24
N ILE A 185 6.34 16.36 7.06
CA ILE A 185 5.20 16.95 6.34
C ILE A 185 5.23 16.54 4.87
N MET A 186 6.40 16.54 4.22
CA MET A 186 6.54 16.08 2.84
C MET A 186 6.16 14.60 2.70
N ASN A 187 6.58 13.74 3.62
CA ASN A 187 6.19 12.33 3.63
C ASN A 187 4.68 12.16 3.87
N LEU A 188 4.07 12.96 4.74
CA LEU A 188 2.63 12.94 4.96
C LEU A 188 1.87 13.35 3.69
N VAL A 189 2.27 14.46 3.06
CA VAL A 189 1.63 14.93 1.82
C VAL A 189 1.84 13.92 0.69
N GLY A 190 3.06 13.39 0.55
CA GLY A 190 3.40 12.38 -0.45
C GLY A 190 2.60 11.08 -0.26
N SER A 191 2.45 10.60 0.97
CA SER A 191 1.66 9.41 1.27
C SER A 191 0.16 9.62 1.05
N VAL A 192 -0.39 10.78 1.42
CA VAL A 192 -1.79 11.13 1.08
C VAL A 192 -2.01 11.15 -0.43
N MET A 193 -1.10 11.78 -1.18
CA MET A 193 -1.17 11.81 -2.65
C MET A 193 -1.05 10.40 -3.24
N GLY A 194 -0.10 9.59 -2.76
CA GLY A 194 0.08 8.21 -3.20
C GLY A 194 -1.16 7.35 -2.95
N VAL A 195 -1.76 7.48 -1.76
CA VAL A 195 -3.02 6.81 -1.41
C VAL A 195 -4.16 7.22 -2.34
N ILE A 196 -4.29 8.50 -2.68
CA ILE A 196 -5.30 8.97 -3.63
C ILE A 196 -5.01 8.41 -5.04
N MET A 197 -3.75 8.43 -5.46
CA MET A 197 -3.34 7.99 -6.80
C MET A 197 -3.53 6.48 -7.01
N PHE A 198 -3.06 5.65 -6.08
CA PHE A 198 -3.04 4.19 -6.23
C PHE A 198 -4.25 3.51 -5.56
N GLY A 199 -4.92 4.18 -4.63
CA GLY A 199 -6.15 3.76 -3.95
C GLY A 199 -5.94 2.72 -2.85
N ILE A 200 -6.46 2.98 -1.64
CA ILE A 200 -6.32 2.07 -0.48
C ILE A 200 -6.91 0.69 -0.79
N THR A 201 -7.96 0.64 -1.60
CA THR A 201 -8.67 -0.60 -1.91
C THR A 201 -7.92 -1.55 -2.84
N THR A 202 -6.81 -1.15 -3.47
CA THR A 202 -6.14 -1.99 -4.48
C THR A 202 -5.33 -3.14 -3.91
N PHE A 203 -4.70 -2.97 -2.75
CA PHE A 203 -3.90 -4.03 -2.13
C PHE A 203 -4.72 -4.90 -1.16
N LEU A 204 -5.81 -4.37 -0.59
CA LEU A 204 -6.62 -5.04 0.43
C LEU A 204 -7.13 -6.44 0.04
N PRO A 205 -7.63 -6.68 -1.19
CA PRO A 205 -8.10 -8.01 -1.61
C PRO A 205 -7.02 -9.09 -1.55
N PHE A 206 -5.74 -8.72 -1.70
CA PHE A 206 -4.63 -9.68 -1.65
C PHE A 206 -4.22 -10.08 -0.24
N PHE A 207 -4.78 -9.43 0.78
CA PHE A 207 -4.58 -9.82 2.18
C PHE A 207 -5.61 -10.84 2.65
N LEU A 208 -6.64 -11.14 1.86
CA LEU A 208 -7.61 -12.19 2.17
C LEU A 208 -6.99 -13.57 1.99
#